data_AF-A0A965P9Z9-F1
#
_entry.id   AF-A0A965P9Z9-F1
#
_cell.length_a   1.000
_cell.length_b   1.000
_cell.length_c   1.000
_cell.angle_alpha   90.00
_cell.angle_beta   90.00
_cell.angle_gamma   90.00
#
_symmetry.space_group_name_H-M   'P 1'
#
loop_
_entity.id
_entity.type
_entity.pdbx_description
1 polymer ?
#
loop_
_entity_poly.entity_id
_entity_poly.type
_entity_poly.pdbx_seq_one_letter_code
_entity_poly.pdbx_strand_id
1 'polypeptide(L)'
;MDIDPEKRQGLLEAAALGGEETIAGLALRPMTAASWSLHQRLKRAAGELDGEDWSFNIFSFAYIHSQPVAKLRASYARPETLLGEVFDFMAERGPADAMLWKPWFERQMEQFSASITQALSAEPEISDASPKV
;
A
#
# COMPACT_ATOMS: atom_id res chain seq x y z
N MET A 1 -13.99 5.91 -18.93
CA MET A 1 -13.46 7.06 -18.16
C MET A 1 -11.98 6.78 -18.00
N ASP A 2 -11.14 7.34 -18.89
CA ASP A 2 -9.69 7.11 -18.88
C ASP A 2 -9.04 8.23 -18.07
N ILE A 3 -8.36 7.84 -16.98
CA ILE A 3 -7.52 8.75 -16.21
C ILE A 3 -6.24 8.95 -17.01
N ASP A 4 -5.91 10.21 -17.26
CA ASP A 4 -4.65 10.64 -17.87
C ASP A 4 -3.44 9.92 -17.22
N PRO A 5 -2.58 9.24 -18.01
CA PRO A 5 -1.41 8.52 -17.50
C PRO A 5 -0.49 9.36 -16.61
N GLU A 6 -0.34 10.66 -16.89
CA GLU A 6 0.54 11.55 -16.12
C GLU A 6 -0.09 11.91 -14.77
N LYS A 7 -1.42 12.08 -14.72
CA LYS A 7 -2.13 12.23 -13.45
C LYS A 7 -2.08 10.93 -12.64
N ARG A 8 -2.18 9.77 -13.29
CA ARG A 8 -2.01 8.47 -12.64
C ARG A 8 -0.62 8.29 -12.05
N GLN A 9 0.42 8.79 -12.73
CA GLN A 9 1.80 8.78 -12.25
C GLN A 9 1.97 9.70 -11.03
N GLY A 10 1.45 10.93 -11.07
CA GLY A 10 1.47 11.85 -9.93
C GLY A 10 0.72 11.33 -8.69
N LEU A 11 -0.35 10.55 -8.91
CA LEU A 11 -1.08 9.87 -7.84
C LEU A 11 -0.31 8.70 -7.21
N LEU A 12 0.55 8.03 -7.98
CA LEU A 12 1.44 6.99 -7.48
C LEU A 12 2.64 7.59 -6.72
N GLU A 13 3.09 8.79 -7.11
CA GLU A 13 4.22 9.49 -6.50
C GLU A 13 3.86 10.23 -5.20
N ALA A 14 2.65 10.80 -5.09
CA ALA A 14 2.21 11.50 -3.88
C ALA A 14 2.07 10.56 -2.65
N ALA A 15 1.76 9.27 -2.85
CA ALA A 15 1.74 8.29 -1.77
C ALA A 15 3.16 7.92 -1.26
N ALA A 16 4.21 8.22 -2.04
CA ALA A 16 5.59 7.83 -1.76
C ALA A 16 6.42 8.88 -0.98
N LEU A 17 5.81 10.00 -0.56
CA LEU A 17 6.52 11.21 -0.10
C LEU A 17 7.35 11.05 1.19
N GLY A 18 7.21 9.96 1.95
CA GLY A 18 7.93 9.75 3.22
C GLY A 18 9.37 9.25 3.09
N GLY A 19 9.77 8.73 1.93
CA GLY A 19 11.03 7.99 1.81
C GLY A 19 11.05 6.69 2.62
N GLU A 20 12.20 6.01 2.64
CA GLU A 20 12.38 4.77 3.41
C GLU A 20 12.65 5.08 4.89
N GLU A 21 11.99 4.37 5.80
CA GLU A 21 12.15 4.53 7.25
C GLU A 21 12.64 3.24 7.90
N THR A 22 13.59 3.32 8.83
CA THR A 22 14.03 2.13 9.59
C THR A 22 13.28 2.03 10.92
N ILE A 23 12.47 0.97 11.10
CA ILE A 23 11.65 0.75 12.29
C ILE A 23 11.72 -0.73 12.70
N ALA A 24 12.01 -1.01 13.97
CA ALA A 24 12.20 -2.37 14.50
C ALA A 24 13.14 -3.24 13.63
N GLY A 25 14.26 -2.64 13.22
CA GLY A 25 15.29 -3.29 12.41
C GLY A 25 14.91 -3.55 10.95
N LEU A 26 13.78 -3.02 10.46
CA LEU A 26 13.39 -3.11 9.05
C LEU A 26 13.47 -1.77 8.36
N ALA A 27 14.08 -1.77 7.18
CA ALA A 27 13.93 -0.70 6.21
C ALA A 27 12.56 -0.83 5.52
N LEU A 28 11.68 0.13 5.76
CA LEU A 28 10.29 0.12 5.32
C LEU A 28 10.09 1.18 4.24
N ARG A 29 9.71 0.73 3.05
CA ARG A 29 9.40 1.60 1.92
C ARG A 29 8.01 2.23 2.08
N PRO A 30 7.77 3.43 1.54
CA PRO A 30 6.47 4.09 1.65
C PRO A 30 5.40 3.33 0.88
N MET A 31 4.13 3.57 1.25
CA MET A 31 2.99 2.93 0.61
C MET A 31 2.76 3.44 -0.80
N THR A 32 2.39 2.51 -1.67
CA THR A 32 1.95 2.80 -3.03
C THR A 32 0.59 2.14 -3.25
N ALA A 33 -0.14 2.57 -4.27
CA ALA A 33 -1.38 1.89 -4.65
C ALA A 33 -1.17 0.39 -4.93
N ALA A 34 0.01 0.03 -5.45
CA ALA A 34 0.35 -1.36 -5.73
C ALA A 34 0.58 -2.18 -4.45
N SER A 35 1.33 -1.65 -3.46
CA SER A 35 1.54 -2.35 -2.19
C SER A 35 0.24 -2.44 -1.37
N TRP A 36 -0.60 -1.39 -1.40
CA TRP A 36 -1.94 -1.41 -0.82
C TRP A 36 -2.83 -2.50 -1.45
N SER A 37 -2.89 -2.54 -2.79
CA SER A 37 -3.65 -3.56 -3.52
C SER A 37 -3.18 -4.98 -3.22
N LEU A 38 -1.86 -5.19 -3.05
CA LEU A 38 -1.31 -6.48 -2.67
C LEU A 38 -1.73 -6.87 -1.26
N HIS A 39 -1.57 -5.95 -0.30
CA HIS A 39 -1.95 -6.17 1.09
C HIS A 39 -3.43 -6.56 1.22
N GLN A 40 -4.34 -5.84 0.56
CA GLN A 40 -5.77 -6.17 0.56
C GLN A 40 -6.08 -7.56 -0.03
N ARG A 41 -5.40 -7.95 -1.10
CA ARG A 41 -5.57 -9.28 -1.69
C ARG A 41 -5.00 -10.39 -0.81
N LEU A 42 -3.90 -10.12 -0.12
CA LEU A 42 -3.30 -11.05 0.84
C LEU A 42 -4.23 -11.30 2.04
N LYS A 43 -4.83 -10.25 2.61
CA LYS A 43 -5.85 -10.36 3.66
C LYS A 43 -7.00 -11.28 3.25
N ARG A 44 -7.56 -11.03 2.06
CA ARG A 44 -8.62 -11.88 1.51
C ARG A 44 -8.18 -13.33 1.33
N ALA A 45 -6.95 -13.55 0.87
CA ALA A 45 -6.39 -14.89 0.71
C ALA A 45 -6.17 -15.60 2.06
N ALA A 46 -5.89 -14.85 3.13
CA ALA A 46 -5.82 -15.36 4.50
C ALA A 46 -7.21 -15.68 5.10
N GLY A 47 -8.30 -15.43 4.37
CA GLY A 47 -9.67 -15.61 4.86
C GLY A 47 -10.21 -14.43 5.65
N GLU A 48 -9.48 -13.32 5.72
CA GLU A 48 -9.92 -12.10 6.41
C GLU A 48 -10.86 -11.32 5.49
N LEU A 49 -12.17 -11.33 5.79
CA LEU A 49 -13.17 -10.62 4.99
C LEU A 49 -13.50 -9.22 5.52
N ASP A 50 -13.30 -8.93 6.80
CA ASP A 50 -13.47 -7.60 7.38
C ASP A 50 -12.67 -7.48 8.70
N GLY A 51 -11.56 -6.74 8.69
CA GLY A 51 -10.93 -6.11 9.87
C GLY A 51 -10.58 -6.91 11.15
N GLU A 52 -10.67 -8.23 11.19
CA GLU A 52 -10.64 -8.99 12.44
C GLU A 52 -9.24 -9.31 13.00
N ASP A 53 -8.17 -9.33 12.19
CA ASP A 53 -6.83 -9.66 12.68
C ASP A 53 -5.89 -8.45 12.59
N TRP A 54 -5.93 -7.63 13.65
CA TRP A 54 -5.01 -6.49 13.81
C TRP A 54 -3.54 -6.88 13.64
N SER A 55 -3.15 -8.07 14.13
CA SER A 55 -1.76 -8.50 14.07
C SER A 55 -1.35 -8.84 12.65
N PHE A 56 -2.14 -9.66 11.95
CA PHE A 56 -1.90 -10.00 10.55
C PHE A 56 -1.85 -8.74 9.68
N ASN A 57 -2.72 -7.76 9.93
CA ASN A 57 -2.71 -6.49 9.23
C ASN A 57 -1.35 -5.78 9.33
N ILE A 58 -0.83 -5.60 10.54
CA ILE A 58 0.45 -4.90 10.72
C ILE A 58 1.61 -5.72 10.19
N PHE A 59 1.68 -7.02 10.52
CA PHE A 59 2.80 -7.86 10.12
C PHE A 59 2.88 -8.04 8.61
N SER A 60 1.77 -8.34 7.94
CA SER A 60 1.75 -8.48 6.49
C SER A 60 2.09 -7.17 5.78
N PHE A 61 1.69 -6.03 6.35
CA PHE A 61 2.04 -4.72 5.82
C PHE A 61 3.53 -4.42 5.96
N ALA A 62 4.11 -4.61 7.16
CA ALA A 62 5.54 -4.45 7.39
C ALA A 62 6.37 -5.40 6.52
N TYR A 63 5.90 -6.64 6.34
CA TYR A 63 6.52 -7.61 5.44
C TYR A 63 6.56 -7.07 4.00
N ILE A 64 5.42 -6.73 3.40
CA ILE A 64 5.35 -6.21 2.02
C ILE A 64 6.30 -5.02 1.83
N HIS A 65 6.36 -4.12 2.80
CA HIS A 65 7.13 -2.90 2.68
C HIS A 65 8.64 -3.07 2.96
N SER A 66 9.03 -4.15 3.62
CA SER A 66 10.44 -4.52 3.80
C SER A 66 11.02 -5.37 2.65
N GLN A 67 10.17 -6.00 1.84
CA GLN A 67 10.65 -6.85 0.74
C GLN A 67 11.12 -6.03 -0.48
N PRO A 68 12.04 -6.55 -1.30
CA PRO A 68 12.39 -5.97 -2.59
C PRO A 68 11.19 -5.94 -3.56
N VAL A 69 11.03 -4.85 -4.32
CA VAL A 69 9.95 -4.70 -5.33
C VAL A 69 9.95 -5.85 -6.34
N ALA A 70 11.13 -6.31 -6.77
CA ALA A 70 11.25 -7.41 -7.73
C ALA A 70 10.59 -8.71 -7.24
N LYS A 71 10.71 -9.02 -5.94
CA LYS A 71 10.06 -10.17 -5.30
C LYS A 71 8.55 -10.01 -5.32
N LEU A 72 8.05 -8.86 -4.87
CA LEU A 72 6.61 -8.57 -4.82
C LEU A 72 5.95 -8.60 -6.20
N ARG A 73 6.68 -8.17 -7.25
CA ARG A 73 6.17 -8.15 -8.62
C ARG A 73 5.75 -9.54 -9.11
N ALA A 74 6.54 -10.57 -8.79
CA ALA A 74 6.22 -11.94 -9.15
C ALA A 74 4.94 -12.45 -8.45
N SER A 75 4.65 -11.93 -7.25
CA SER A 75 3.54 -12.37 -6.42
C SER A 75 2.23 -11.61 -6.70
N TYR A 76 2.22 -10.53 -7.49
CA TYR A 76 0.99 -9.80 -7.78
C TYR A 76 -0.10 -10.64 -8.47
N ALA A 77 0.29 -11.64 -9.26
CA ALA A 77 -0.65 -12.53 -9.93
C ALA A 77 -1.21 -13.62 -9.01
N ARG A 78 -0.45 -13.99 -7.97
CA ARG A 78 -0.79 -15.05 -7.00
C ARG A 78 -0.39 -14.63 -5.57
N PRO A 79 -1.09 -13.66 -4.96
CA PRO A 79 -0.74 -13.12 -3.65
C PRO A 79 -0.70 -14.17 -2.53
N GLU A 80 -1.51 -15.23 -2.64
CA GLU A 80 -1.58 -16.35 -1.71
C GLU A 80 -0.23 -17.07 -1.52
N THR A 81 0.67 -16.98 -2.51
CA THR A 81 2.02 -17.55 -2.43
C THR A 81 2.89 -16.89 -1.35
N LEU A 82 2.55 -15.67 -0.92
CA LEU A 82 3.26 -14.95 0.13
C LEU A 82 2.75 -15.27 1.54
N LEU A 83 1.62 -15.97 1.69
CA LEU A 83 1.02 -16.20 3.00
C LEU A 83 1.95 -16.97 3.93
N GLY A 84 2.60 -18.03 3.41
CA GLY A 84 3.58 -18.79 4.19
C GLY A 84 4.70 -17.91 4.73
N GLU A 85 5.29 -17.08 3.86
CA GLU A 85 6.38 -16.17 4.26
C GLU A 85 5.94 -15.11 5.26
N VAL A 86 4.69 -14.64 5.18
CA VAL A 86 4.12 -13.70 6.15
C VAL A 86 3.91 -14.37 7.51
N PHE A 87 3.40 -15.60 7.53
CA PHE A 87 3.27 -16.35 8.79
C PHE A 87 4.62 -16.69 9.40
N ASP A 88 5.63 -17.05 8.59
CA ASP A 88 6.99 -17.26 9.06
C ASP A 88 7.56 -15.95 9.65
N PHE A 89 7.37 -14.82 8.97
CA PHE A 89 7.76 -13.50 9.46
C PHE A 89 7.05 -13.10 10.77
N MET A 90 5.78 -13.48 10.95
CA MET A 90 5.04 -13.31 12.20
C MET A 90 5.59 -14.21 13.32
N ALA A 91 5.98 -15.44 13.01
CA ALA A 91 6.51 -16.39 13.98
C ALA A 91 7.90 -16.00 14.49
N GLU A 92 8.71 -15.38 13.64
CA GLU A 92 10.07 -14.90 13.98
C GLU A 92 10.07 -13.62 14.82
N ARG A 93 8.92 -12.95 14.95
CA ARG A 93 8.84 -11.62 15.55
C ARG A 93 7.84 -11.53 16.69
N GLY A 94 8.22 -10.75 17.69
CA GLY A 94 7.37 -10.52 18.85
C GLY A 94 6.28 -9.47 18.58
N PRO A 95 5.21 -9.44 19.39
CA PRO A 95 4.17 -8.42 19.32
C PRO A 95 4.72 -6.99 19.57
N ALA A 96 5.88 -6.85 20.22
CA ALA A 96 6.54 -5.57 20.43
C ALA A 96 6.91 -4.88 19.10
N ASP A 97 7.33 -5.63 18.08
CA ASP A 97 7.65 -5.08 16.76
C ASP A 97 6.39 -4.51 16.09
N ALA A 98 5.27 -5.24 16.17
CA ALA A 98 3.98 -4.76 15.64
C ALA A 98 3.54 -3.44 16.31
N MET A 99 3.77 -3.29 17.61
CA MET A 99 3.47 -2.04 18.32
C MET A 99 4.35 -0.87 17.84
N LEU A 100 5.58 -1.12 17.41
CA LEU A 100 6.47 -0.09 16.83
C LEU A 100 6.07 0.28 15.40
N TRP A 101 5.53 -0.67 14.63
CA TRP A 101 5.07 -0.40 13.27
C TRP A 101 3.67 0.20 13.19
N LYS A 102 2.83 -0.02 14.20
CA LYS A 102 1.45 0.50 14.21
C LYS A 102 1.36 2.00 13.89
N PRO A 103 2.12 2.91 14.53
CA PRO A 103 2.02 4.34 14.23
C PRO A 103 2.46 4.68 12.79
N TRP A 104 3.45 3.95 12.28
CA TRP A 104 3.90 4.11 10.90
C TRP A 104 2.83 3.63 9.91
N PHE A 105 2.24 2.46 10.14
CA PHE A 105 1.11 1.93 9.37
C PHE A 105 -0.05 2.93 9.32
N GLU A 106 -0.47 3.46 10.47
CA GLU A 106 -1.56 4.44 10.57
C GLU A 106 -1.25 5.71 9.75
N ARG A 107 -0.01 6.21 9.85
CA ARG A 107 0.44 7.37 9.07
C ARG A 107 0.45 7.08 7.57
N GLN A 108 0.92 5.91 7.14
CA GLN A 108 0.89 5.53 5.72
C GLN A 108 -0.55 5.48 5.19
N MET A 109 -1.48 4.91 5.97
CA MET A 109 -2.89 4.85 5.63
C MET A 109 -3.53 6.24 5.53
N GLU A 110 -3.22 7.13 6.45
CA GLU A 110 -3.67 8.52 6.43
C GLU A 110 -3.17 9.26 5.19
N GLN A 111 -1.86 9.19 4.91
CA GLN A 111 -1.23 9.82 3.74
C GLN A 111 -1.83 9.31 2.42
N PHE A 112 -2.02 8.00 2.31
CA PHE A 112 -2.61 7.41 1.12
C PHE A 112 -4.09 7.78 0.95
N SER A 113 -4.86 7.80 2.04
CA SER A 113 -6.26 8.22 1.99
C SER A 113 -6.39 9.67 1.54
N ALA A 114 -5.54 10.56 2.09
CA ALA A 114 -5.47 11.95 1.65
C ALA A 114 -5.10 12.09 0.17
N SER A 115 -4.17 11.26 -0.33
CA SER A 115 -3.78 11.26 -1.75
C SER A 115 -4.93 10.86 -2.68
N ILE A 116 -5.78 9.92 -2.27
CA ILE A 116 -6.97 9.51 -3.03
C ILE A 116 -8.01 10.64 -3.03
N THR A 117 -8.27 11.27 -1.87
CA THR A 117 -9.22 12.39 -1.80
C THR A 117 -8.80 13.54 -2.71
N GLN A 118 -7.51 13.90 -2.71
CA GLN A 118 -6.98 14.94 -3.59
C GLN A 118 -7.12 14.56 -5.07
N ALA A 119 -6.93 13.28 -5.41
CA ALA A 119 -7.14 12.75 -6.76
C ALA A 119 -8.57 12.95 -7.27
N LEU A 120 -9.54 12.70 -6.40
CA LEU A 120 -10.96 12.70 -6.73
C LEU A 120 -11.55 14.11 -6.75
N SER A 121 -10.97 15.06 -6.00
CA SER A 121 -11.38 16.47 -5.99
C SER A 121 -10.79 17.30 -7.14
N ALA A 122 -9.80 16.76 -7.86
CA ALA A 122 -9.29 17.38 -9.09
C ALA A 122 -10.28 17.11 -10.25
N GLU A 123 -11.35 17.89 -10.33
CA GLU A 123 -12.25 17.86 -11.50
C GLU A 123 -11.45 18.12 -12.79
N PRO A 124 -11.75 17.42 -13.89
CA PRO A 124 -11.19 17.78 -15.18
C PRO A 124 -11.79 19.13 -15.59
N GLU A 125 -10.97 20.17 -15.72
CA GLU A 125 -11.36 21.36 -16.49
C GLU A 125 -11.63 20.91 -17.92
N ILE A 126 -12.89 20.66 -18.26
CA ILE A 126 -13.33 20.51 -19.64
C ILE A 126 -13.32 21.94 -20.21
N SER A 127 -12.18 22.34 -20.78
CA SER A 127 -12.11 23.53 -21.61
C SER A 127 -13.00 23.28 -22.83
N ASP A 128 -14.19 23.88 -22.82
CA ASP A 128 -15.11 23.90 -23.95
C ASP A 128 -14.55 24.81 -25.05
N ALA A 129 -13.54 24.31 -25.77
CA ALA A 129 -13.09 24.90 -27.02
C ALA A 129 -13.94 24.33 -28.17
N SER A 130 -15.20 24.75 -28.21
CA SER A 130 -16.04 24.54 -29.39
C SER A 130 -15.40 25.23 -30.62
N PRO A 131 -15.08 24.50 -31.71
CA PRO A 131 -14.57 25.12 -32.93
C PRO A 131 -15.71 25.84 -33.64
N LYS A 132 -15.55 27.16 -33.85
CA LYS A 132 -16.44 27.94 -34.70
C LYS A 132 -16.29 27.46 -36.15
N VAL A 133 -17.36 26.93 -36.73
CA VAL A 133 -17.57 26.84 -38.19
C VAL A 133 -18.46 27.99 -38.62
#